data_AF-A0A7L3MPF6-F1
#
_entry.id   AF-A0A7L3MPF6-F1
#
_cell.length_a   1.000
_cell.length_b   1.000
_cell.length_c   1.000
_cell.angle_alpha   90.00
_cell.angle_beta   90.00
_cell.angle_gamma   90.00
#
_symmetry.space_group_name_H-M   'P 1'
#
loop_
_entity.id
_entity.type
_entity.pdbx_description
1 polymer ?
#
loop_
_entity_poly.entity_id
_entity_poly.type
_entity_poly.pdbx_seq_one_letter_code
_entity_poly.pdbx_strand_id
1 'polypeptide(L)'
;GALDKSIIESELQGSFTDLRKALFVVDGQDSPLLASAQSLLRWHDSHQYCSKTGQPTQKNLAGSKRVCHASGVTYYPQMSPVVITLVSSGSRCLLARQPSFPPGMFTALSGFCDVGENVEEAVRREVAEEVGLEVESLLYSASQHWPFPSSSLMIACHALVGAQRSEVS
;
A
#
# COMPACT_ATOMS: atom_id res chain seq x y z
N GLY A 1 2.65 17.50 -23.51
CA GLY A 1 3.86 17.30 -24.31
C GLY A 1 4.40 15.94 -23.98
N ALA A 2 4.49 15.04 -24.95
CA ALA A 2 5.13 13.75 -24.71
C ALA A 2 6.63 13.98 -24.68
N LEU A 3 7.29 13.60 -23.58
CA LEU A 3 8.73 13.52 -23.51
C LEU A 3 9.17 12.31 -24.35
N ASP A 4 10.13 12.48 -25.25
CA ASP A 4 10.69 11.37 -26.00
C ASP A 4 11.56 10.53 -25.06
N LYS A 5 11.13 9.28 -24.88
CA LYS A 5 11.78 8.32 -24.00
C LYS A 5 13.26 8.11 -24.39
N SER A 6 13.55 8.03 -25.68
CA SER A 6 14.89 7.74 -26.19
C SER A 6 15.88 8.88 -25.92
N ILE A 7 15.39 10.13 -26.00
CA ILE A 7 16.18 11.32 -25.67
C ILE A 7 16.55 11.31 -24.18
N ILE A 8 15.58 11.05 -23.30
CA ILE A 8 15.83 11.00 -21.85
C ILE A 8 16.79 9.87 -21.49
N GLU A 9 16.62 8.68 -22.07
CA GLU A 9 17.52 7.54 -21.84
C GLU A 9 18.96 7.88 -22.26
N SER A 10 19.13 8.53 -23.40
CA SER A 10 20.44 8.97 -23.89
C SER A 10 21.06 10.07 -23.04
N GLU A 11 20.29 11.10 -22.65
CA GLU A 11 20.80 12.24 -21.89
C GLU A 11 21.17 11.86 -20.44
N LEU A 12 20.35 11.02 -19.80
CA LEU A 12 20.57 10.57 -18.43
C LEU A 12 21.44 9.32 -18.32
N GLN A 13 21.86 8.74 -19.45
CA GLN A 13 22.60 7.47 -19.51
C GLN A 13 21.89 6.36 -18.72
N GLY A 14 20.57 6.26 -18.89
CA GLY A 14 19.70 5.37 -18.11
C GLY A 14 18.69 4.61 -18.96
N SER A 15 17.87 3.80 -18.29
CA SER A 15 16.77 3.07 -18.92
C SER A 15 15.50 3.25 -18.11
N PHE A 16 14.35 3.36 -18.76
CA PHE A 16 13.09 3.32 -18.02
C PHE A 16 12.78 1.90 -17.54
N THR A 17 12.29 1.81 -16.31
CA THR A 17 11.80 0.57 -15.72
C THR A 17 10.43 0.80 -15.07
N ASP A 18 9.74 -0.29 -14.75
CA ASP A 18 8.51 -0.23 -13.96
C ASP A 18 8.82 0.30 -12.55
N LEU A 19 8.06 1.29 -12.09
CA LEU A 19 8.35 1.95 -10.82
C LEU A 19 8.26 1.00 -9.62
N ARG A 20 7.38 -0.01 -9.66
CA ARG A 20 7.31 -1.01 -8.57
C ARG A 20 8.58 -1.83 -8.51
N LYS A 21 9.15 -2.19 -9.65
CA LYS A 21 10.47 -2.84 -9.70
C LYS A 21 11.58 -1.89 -9.23
N ALA A 22 11.50 -0.61 -9.62
CA ALA A 22 12.49 0.40 -9.24
C ALA A 22 12.63 0.54 -7.71
N LEU A 23 11.53 0.47 -6.95
CA LEU A 23 11.57 0.58 -5.48
C LEU A 23 12.42 -0.49 -4.78
N PHE A 24 12.73 -1.61 -5.45
CA PHE A 24 13.60 -2.65 -4.88
C PHE A 24 15.08 -2.48 -5.24
N VAL A 25 15.42 -1.57 -6.15
CA VAL A 25 16.79 -1.33 -6.62
C VAL A 25 17.30 0.06 -6.30
N VAL A 26 16.41 1.02 -6.06
CA VAL A 26 16.79 2.38 -5.65
C VAL A 26 17.18 2.42 -4.17
N ASP A 27 18.09 3.32 -3.84
CA ASP A 27 18.57 3.49 -2.47
C ASP A 27 17.43 3.87 -1.52
N GLY A 28 17.61 3.52 -0.25
CA GLY A 28 16.60 3.75 0.79
C GLY A 28 16.27 5.24 1.02
N GLN A 29 17.14 6.16 0.62
CA GLN A 29 16.90 7.60 0.74
C GLN A 29 15.96 8.15 -0.35
N ASP A 30 15.98 7.57 -1.56
CA ASP A 30 15.18 8.04 -2.69
C ASP A 30 13.82 7.35 -2.77
N SER A 31 13.70 6.14 -2.20
CA SER A 31 12.47 5.36 -2.20
C SER A 31 11.25 6.14 -1.65
N PRO A 32 11.32 6.88 -0.53
CA PRO A 32 10.19 7.68 -0.03
C PRO A 32 9.79 8.82 -0.96
N LEU A 33 10.74 9.43 -1.66
CA LEU A 33 10.47 10.49 -2.64
C LEU A 33 9.70 9.94 -3.84
N LEU A 34 10.15 8.81 -4.37
CA LEU A 34 9.48 8.12 -5.48
C LEU A 34 8.07 7.66 -5.10
N ALA A 35 7.91 7.12 -3.89
CA ALA A 35 6.61 6.70 -3.39
C ALA A 35 5.64 7.88 -3.22
N SER A 36 6.14 9.01 -2.67
CA SER A 36 5.36 10.24 -2.54
C SER A 36 4.94 10.80 -3.90
N ALA A 37 5.88 10.88 -4.84
CA ALA A 37 5.61 11.37 -6.19
C ALA A 37 4.55 10.51 -6.90
N GLN A 38 4.70 9.19 -6.87
CA GLN A 38 3.75 8.27 -7.48
C GLN A 38 2.34 8.41 -6.89
N SER A 39 2.23 8.43 -5.57
CA SER A 39 0.93 8.56 -4.90
C SER A 39 0.25 9.89 -5.20
N LEU A 40 0.99 11.01 -5.18
CA LEU A 40 0.43 12.33 -5.46
C LEU A 40 0.01 12.48 -6.92
N LEU A 41 0.84 12.01 -7.87
CA LEU A 41 0.53 12.07 -9.29
C LEU A 41 -0.73 11.25 -9.62
N ARG A 42 -0.82 10.02 -9.11
CA ARG A 42 -2.02 9.17 -9.28
C ARG A 42 -3.25 9.75 -8.61
N TRP A 43 -3.10 10.34 -7.43
CA TRP A 43 -4.22 10.99 -6.75
C TRP A 43 -4.73 12.19 -7.56
N HIS A 44 -3.83 13.03 -8.07
CA HIS A 44 -4.22 14.17 -8.91
C HIS A 44 -4.89 13.76 -10.22
N ASP A 45 -4.45 12.66 -10.83
CA ASP A 45 -5.06 12.10 -12.03
C ASP A 45 -6.49 11.59 -11.78
N SER A 46 -6.71 10.90 -10.65
CA SER A 46 -8.02 10.36 -10.29
C SER A 46 -9.01 11.37 -9.68
N HIS A 47 -8.54 12.53 -9.20
CA HIS A 47 -9.37 13.53 -8.48
C HIS A 47 -9.59 14.82 -9.26
N GLN A 48 -9.63 14.76 -10.60
CA GLN A 48 -9.81 15.93 -11.46
C GLN A 48 -11.18 16.62 -11.29
N TYR A 49 -12.20 15.88 -10.87
CA TYR A 49 -13.57 16.35 -10.72
C TYR A 49 -14.11 16.12 -9.31
N CYS A 50 -15.02 16.99 -8.89
CA CYS A 50 -15.64 16.95 -7.58
C CYS A 50 -16.70 15.85 -7.51
N SER A 51 -16.54 14.90 -6.61
CA SER A 51 -17.52 13.82 -6.37
C SER A 51 -18.92 14.32 -5.99
N LYS A 52 -19.04 15.52 -5.42
CA LYS A 52 -20.33 16.13 -5.03
C LYS A 52 -21.05 16.86 -6.17
N THR A 53 -20.31 17.44 -7.12
CA THR A 53 -20.88 18.39 -8.10
C THR A 53 -20.55 18.09 -9.57
N GLY A 54 -19.62 17.19 -9.84
CA GLY A 54 -19.08 16.93 -11.18
C GLY A 54 -18.19 18.06 -11.74
N GLN A 55 -18.02 19.18 -11.03
CA GLN A 55 -17.20 20.31 -11.50
C GLN A 55 -15.70 20.04 -11.33
N PRO A 56 -14.83 20.62 -12.19
CA PRO A 56 -13.39 20.51 -12.02
C PRO A 56 -12.93 21.00 -10.65
N THR A 57 -11.99 20.26 -10.06
CA THR A 57 -11.28 20.69 -8.85
C THR A 57 -9.97 21.37 -9.22
N GLN A 58 -9.51 22.30 -8.38
CA GLN A 58 -8.24 23.00 -8.58
C GLN A 58 -7.22 22.58 -7.53
N LYS A 59 -6.01 22.21 -7.98
CA LYS A 59 -4.87 21.91 -7.10
C LYS A 59 -4.28 23.19 -6.51
N ASN A 60 -3.81 23.13 -5.26
CA ASN A 60 -3.00 24.22 -4.70
C ASN A 60 -1.57 24.20 -5.28
N LEU A 61 -0.81 25.28 -5.06
CA LEU A 61 0.57 25.40 -5.53
C LEU A 61 1.46 24.26 -5.04
N ALA A 62 1.28 23.79 -3.80
CA ALA A 62 2.06 22.71 -3.21
C ALA A 62 1.60 21.29 -3.63
N GLY A 63 0.50 21.15 -4.38
CA GLY A 63 -0.07 19.84 -4.76
C GLY A 63 -0.68 19.01 -3.61
N SER A 64 -0.63 19.49 -2.37
CA SER A 64 -1.12 18.77 -1.19
C SER A 64 -2.65 18.72 -1.04
N LYS A 65 -3.41 19.48 -1.84
CA LYS A 65 -4.87 19.45 -1.82
C LYS A 65 -5.50 19.87 -3.14
N ARG A 66 -6.78 19.55 -3.31
CA ARG A 66 -7.64 20.00 -4.41
C ARG A 66 -8.93 20.60 -3.86
N VAL A 67 -9.39 21.71 -4.44
CA VAL A 67 -10.58 22.43 -3.98
C VAL A 67 -11.63 22.48 -5.09
N CYS A 68 -12.87 22.18 -4.74
CA CYS A 68 -14.01 22.46 -5.61
C CYS A 68 -14.61 23.82 -5.23
N HIS A 69 -14.45 24.84 -6.06
CA HIS A 69 -14.99 26.18 -5.78
C HIS A 69 -16.52 26.24 -5.80
N ALA A 70 -17.18 25.34 -6.56
CA ALA A 70 -18.64 25.29 -6.62
C ALA A 70 -19.29 24.78 -5.32
N SER A 71 -18.63 23.89 -4.59
CA SER A 71 -19.16 23.29 -3.35
C SER A 71 -18.42 23.69 -2.07
N GLY A 72 -17.24 24.29 -2.19
CA GLY A 72 -16.33 24.56 -1.08
C GLY A 72 -15.58 23.32 -0.54
N VAL A 73 -15.82 22.12 -1.10
CA VAL A 73 -15.18 20.89 -0.62
C VAL A 73 -13.68 20.90 -0.92
N THR A 74 -12.89 20.56 0.09
CA THR A 74 -11.45 20.32 -0.05
C THR A 74 -11.16 18.82 0.02
N TYR A 75 -10.42 18.32 -0.95
CA TYR A 75 -9.96 16.94 -1.05
C TYR A 75 -8.47 16.88 -0.71
N TYR A 76 -8.09 15.90 0.10
CA TYR A 76 -6.71 15.59 0.45
C TYR A 76 -6.31 14.21 -0.12
N PRO A 77 -5.02 13.99 -0.41
CA PRO A 77 -4.52 12.66 -0.74
C PRO A 77 -4.89 11.65 0.36
N GLN A 78 -5.42 10.50 -0.04
CA GLN A 78 -5.84 9.45 0.88
C GLN A 78 -4.80 8.33 0.91
N MET A 79 -4.65 7.72 2.08
CA MET A 79 -3.87 6.50 2.27
C MET A 79 -4.75 5.48 2.95
N SER A 80 -4.89 4.31 2.34
CA SER A 80 -5.62 3.20 2.96
C SER A 80 -4.70 2.45 3.94
N PRO A 81 -5.10 2.26 5.20
CA PRO A 81 -4.34 1.41 6.13
C PRO A 81 -4.46 -0.06 5.71
N VAL A 82 -3.32 -0.74 5.68
CA VAL A 82 -3.22 -2.16 5.31
C VAL A 82 -2.35 -2.85 6.33
N VAL A 83 -2.86 -3.90 6.96
CA VAL A 83 -2.04 -4.74 7.84
C VAL A 83 -1.27 -5.75 7.00
N ILE A 84 -0.03 -6.04 7.38
CA ILE A 84 0.75 -7.16 6.84
C ILE A 84 1.32 -7.95 8.02
N THR A 85 0.91 -9.20 8.16
CA THR A 85 1.08 -9.98 9.39
C THR A 85 1.85 -11.26 9.14
N LEU A 86 3.01 -11.37 9.79
CA LEU A 86 3.73 -12.64 9.89
C LEU A 86 3.14 -13.46 11.04
N VAL A 87 2.33 -14.46 10.71
CA VAL A 87 1.72 -15.36 11.68
C VAL A 87 2.70 -16.49 12.03
N SER A 88 2.90 -16.76 13.31
CA SER A 88 3.84 -17.77 13.81
C SER A 88 3.23 -18.62 14.91
N SER A 89 3.65 -19.89 14.99
CA SER A 89 3.39 -20.82 16.10
C SER A 89 4.59 -20.94 17.05
N GLY A 90 5.54 -20.00 16.95
CA GLY A 90 6.82 -20.00 17.66
C GLY A 90 7.94 -20.69 16.85
N SER A 91 7.72 -21.92 16.40
CA SER A 91 8.72 -22.69 15.64
C SER A 91 8.55 -22.60 14.12
N ARG A 92 7.36 -22.26 13.65
CA ARG A 92 7.00 -22.16 12.21
C ARG A 92 6.23 -20.88 11.96
N CYS A 93 6.40 -20.30 10.78
CA CYS A 93 5.57 -19.20 10.29
C CYS A 93 4.72 -19.61 9.10
N LEU A 94 3.59 -18.92 8.95
CA LEU A 94 2.69 -19.08 7.83
C LEU A 94 3.07 -18.10 6.74
N LEU A 95 3.18 -18.62 5.51
CA LEU A 95 3.28 -17.80 4.31
C LEU A 95 2.17 -18.22 3.35
N ALA A 96 1.50 -17.24 2.76
CA ALA A 96 0.44 -17.44 1.78
C ALA A 96 0.91 -17.00 0.39
N ARG A 97 0.13 -17.40 -0.62
CA ARG A 97 0.39 -17.08 -2.02
C ARG A 97 -0.92 -16.87 -2.76
N GLN A 98 -0.98 -15.80 -3.55
CA GLN A 98 -2.09 -15.57 -4.48
C GLN A 98 -1.77 -16.15 -5.87
N PRO A 99 -2.78 -16.59 -6.65
CA PRO A 99 -2.57 -17.13 -8.00
C PRO A 99 -1.86 -16.17 -8.96
N SER A 100 -2.00 -14.86 -8.74
CA SER A 100 -1.38 -13.80 -9.53
C SER A 100 0.13 -13.64 -9.28
N PHE A 101 0.67 -14.23 -8.20
CA PHE A 101 2.07 -14.05 -7.83
C PHE A 101 3.00 -14.95 -8.64
N PRO A 102 4.24 -14.51 -8.94
CA PRO A 102 5.24 -15.34 -9.59
C PRO A 102 5.42 -16.71 -8.93
N PRO A 103 5.71 -17.77 -9.71
CA PRO A 103 6.07 -19.10 -9.18
C PRO A 103 7.14 -19.01 -8.08
N GLY A 104 6.88 -19.68 -6.95
CA GLY A 104 7.79 -19.71 -5.80
C GLY A 104 7.74 -18.50 -4.87
N MET A 105 6.94 -17.47 -5.18
CA MET A 105 6.78 -16.30 -4.31
C MET A 105 5.67 -16.53 -3.27
N PHE A 106 6.05 -16.46 -1.99
CA PHE A 106 5.15 -16.49 -0.84
C PHE A 106 5.36 -15.24 0.01
N THR A 107 4.32 -14.83 0.73
CA THR A 107 4.32 -13.61 1.55
C THR A 107 3.57 -13.83 2.86
N ALA A 108 3.80 -12.93 3.82
CA ALA A 108 2.93 -12.74 4.97
C ALA A 108 1.49 -12.40 4.52
N LEU A 109 0.50 -12.67 5.38
CA LEU A 109 -0.89 -12.31 5.14
C LEU A 109 -1.05 -10.78 5.15
N SER A 110 -1.93 -10.25 4.30
CA SER A 110 -2.16 -8.80 4.28
C SER A 110 -3.56 -8.47 3.84
N GLY A 111 -4.14 -7.43 4.44
CA GLY A 111 -5.45 -6.91 4.03
C GLY A 111 -5.75 -5.53 4.60
N PHE A 112 -6.82 -4.93 4.11
CA PHE A 112 -7.20 -3.56 4.46
C PHE A 112 -7.83 -3.53 5.85
N CYS A 113 -7.58 -2.46 6.62
CA CYS A 113 -8.40 -2.21 7.80
C CYS A 113 -9.77 -1.68 7.36
N ASP A 114 -10.84 -2.19 7.94
CA ASP A 114 -12.19 -1.70 7.71
C ASP A 114 -12.49 -0.44 8.53
N VAL A 115 -13.56 0.26 8.13
CA VAL A 115 -14.01 1.47 8.82
C VAL A 115 -14.45 1.12 10.24
N GLY A 116 -13.77 1.70 11.22
CA GLY A 116 -14.06 1.49 12.64
C GLY A 116 -13.18 0.43 13.30
N GLU A 117 -12.36 -0.30 12.54
CA GLU A 117 -11.39 -1.24 13.10
C GLU A 117 -10.13 -0.52 13.59
N ASN A 118 -9.58 -1.00 14.70
CA ASN A 118 -8.17 -0.80 15.01
C ASN A 118 -7.30 -1.82 14.25
N VAL A 119 -5.97 -1.64 14.32
CA VAL A 119 -5.00 -2.50 13.63
C VAL A 119 -5.11 -3.93 14.11
N GLU A 120 -5.30 -4.14 15.42
CA GLU A 120 -5.34 -5.44 16.04
C GLU A 120 -6.61 -6.23 15.69
N GLU A 121 -7.74 -5.55 15.51
CA GLU A 121 -8.99 -6.12 14.99
C GLU A 121 -8.82 -6.55 13.54
N ALA A 122 -8.27 -5.67 12.69
CA ALA A 122 -8.00 -5.99 11.29
C ALA A 122 -7.07 -7.21 11.15
N VAL A 123 -6.00 -7.29 11.94
CA VAL A 123 -5.12 -8.48 11.93
C VAL A 123 -5.86 -9.75 12.34
N ARG A 124 -6.69 -9.71 13.39
CA ARG A 124 -7.45 -10.88 13.83
C ARG A 124 -8.44 -11.35 12.76
N ARG A 125 -9.16 -10.40 12.16
CA ARG A 125 -10.12 -10.68 11.08
C ARG A 125 -9.42 -11.28 9.86
N GLU A 126 -8.40 -10.62 9.33
CA GLU A 126 -7.67 -11.08 8.14
C GLU A 126 -7.05 -12.47 8.34
N VAL A 127 -6.48 -12.74 9.52
CA VAL A 127 -5.94 -14.07 9.82
C VAL A 127 -7.05 -15.13 9.93
N ALA A 128 -8.19 -14.79 10.52
CA ALA A 128 -9.32 -15.71 10.61
C ALA A 128 -9.97 -15.98 9.24
N GLU A 129 -10.14 -14.95 8.40
CA GLU A 129 -10.78 -15.05 7.08
C GLU A 129 -9.93 -15.84 6.07
N GLU A 130 -8.63 -15.57 6.03
CA GLU A 130 -7.75 -16.16 5.00
C GLU A 130 -7.28 -17.58 5.35
N VAL A 131 -7.09 -17.89 6.64
CA VAL A 131 -6.46 -19.15 7.07
C VAL A 131 -7.17 -19.84 8.25
N GLY A 132 -8.25 -19.26 8.78
CA GLY A 132 -9.05 -19.90 9.84
C GLY A 132 -8.38 -19.93 11.22
N LEU A 133 -7.33 -19.14 11.44
CA LEU A 133 -6.55 -19.16 12.69
C LEU A 133 -6.98 -18.06 13.65
N GLU A 134 -6.92 -18.36 14.95
CA GLU A 134 -7.19 -17.39 16.03
C GLU A 134 -5.87 -16.86 16.61
N VAL A 135 -5.69 -15.54 16.55
CA VAL A 135 -4.48 -14.86 17.04
C VAL A 135 -4.52 -14.70 18.57
N GLU A 136 -3.51 -15.23 19.25
CA GLU A 136 -3.35 -15.15 20.71
C GLU A 136 -2.71 -13.83 21.14
N SER A 137 -1.66 -13.40 20.43
CA SER A 137 -0.96 -12.15 20.72
C SER A 137 -0.43 -11.51 19.44
N LEU A 138 -0.24 -10.19 19.51
CA LEU A 138 0.17 -9.37 18.38
C LEU A 138 1.23 -8.36 18.84
N LEU A 139 2.24 -8.16 18.00
CA LEU A 139 3.27 -7.15 18.18
C LEU A 139 3.42 -6.32 16.89
N TYR A 140 3.31 -5.00 17.01
CA TYR A 140 3.68 -4.08 15.93
C TYR A 140 5.19 -4.12 15.69
N SER A 141 5.59 -4.14 14.41
CA SER A 141 6.99 -4.19 13.98
C SER A 141 7.44 -2.87 13.35
N ALA A 142 6.76 -2.48 12.28
CA ALA A 142 7.15 -1.33 11.46
C ALA A 142 5.98 -0.84 10.61
N SER A 143 6.16 0.30 9.95
CA SER A 143 5.24 0.75 8.90
C SER A 143 6.01 1.23 7.67
N GLN A 144 5.37 1.11 6.52
CA GLN A 144 5.95 1.51 5.23
C GLN A 144 4.84 2.09 4.34
N HIS A 145 5.11 3.24 3.73
CA HIS A 145 4.25 3.73 2.67
C HIS A 145 4.41 2.88 1.42
N TRP A 146 3.30 2.40 0.86
CA TRP A 146 3.27 1.58 -0.34
C TRP A 146 2.43 2.27 -1.42
N PRO A 147 3.05 2.73 -2.53
CA PRO A 147 2.39 3.61 -3.49
C PRO A 147 1.63 2.86 -4.61
N PHE A 148 1.37 1.55 -4.46
CA PHE A 148 0.77 0.72 -5.50
C PHE A 148 -0.35 -0.22 -5.02
N PRO A 149 -1.38 -0.49 -5.87
CA PRO A 149 -1.77 0.30 -7.05
C PRO A 149 -2.35 1.67 -6.66
N SER A 150 -2.84 1.74 -5.42
CA SER A 150 -3.29 2.92 -4.71
C SER A 150 -2.30 3.24 -3.58
N SER A 151 -2.41 4.44 -3.01
CA SER A 151 -1.58 4.85 -1.89
C SER A 151 -2.04 4.15 -0.60
N SER A 152 -1.18 3.34 0.01
CA SER A 152 -1.48 2.60 1.24
C SER A 152 -0.40 2.82 2.30
N LEU A 153 -0.80 2.71 3.57
CA LEU A 153 0.14 2.60 4.69
C LEU A 153 0.17 1.15 5.15
N MET A 154 1.25 0.45 4.85
CA MET A 154 1.49 -0.92 5.30
C MET A 154 1.91 -0.88 6.77
N ILE A 155 1.23 -1.68 7.59
CA ILE A 155 1.44 -1.78 9.03
C ILE A 155 1.86 -3.22 9.31
N ALA A 156 3.15 -3.41 9.58
CA ALA A 156 3.74 -4.73 9.77
C ALA A 156 3.54 -5.20 11.21
N CYS A 157 2.97 -6.39 11.37
CA CYS A 157 2.71 -7.04 12.64
C CYS A 157 3.29 -8.46 12.67
N HIS A 158 3.69 -8.91 13.86
CA HIS A 158 3.90 -10.31 14.16
C HIS A 158 2.74 -10.81 15.00
N ALA A 159 2.16 -11.95 14.62
CA ALA A 159 1.06 -12.57 15.35
C ALA A 159 1.46 -13.96 15.81
N LEU A 160 1.13 -14.30 17.06
CA LEU A 160 1.30 -15.65 17.61
C LEU A 160 -0.04 -16.40 17.56
N VAL A 161 -0.01 -17.66 17.14
CA VAL A 161 -1.14 -18.60 17.19
C VAL A 161 -0.75 -19.84 17.99
N GLY A 162 -1.74 -20.45 18.66
CA GLY A 162 -1.52 -21.64 19.47
C GLY A 162 -1.03 -22.85 18.67
N ALA A 163 -0.02 -23.55 19.17
CA ALA A 163 0.62 -24.67 18.46
C ALA A 163 -0.36 -25.80 18.07
N GLN A 164 -1.37 -26.08 18.91
CA GLN A 164 -2.39 -27.12 18.67
C GLN A 164 -3.46 -26.72 17.64
N ARG A 165 -3.50 -25.44 17.25
CA ARG A 165 -4.46 -24.91 16.27
C ARG A 165 -3.76 -24.42 15.00
N SER A 166 -2.49 -24.79 14.79
CA SER A 166 -1.64 -24.25 13.71
C SER A 166 -1.76 -24.97 12.37
N GLU A 167 -2.67 -25.94 12.24
CA GLU A 167 -2.95 -26.61 10.97
C GLU A 167 -3.99 -25.81 10.18
N VAL A 168 -3.60 -25.36 8.99
CA VAL A 168 -4.48 -24.69 8.03
C VAL A 168 -5.12 -25.78 7.18
N SER A 169 -6.46 -25.82 7.14
CA SER A 169 -7.24 -26.79 6.36
C SER A 169 -7.21 -26.51 4.87
#